data_AF-A0AAU2RQY8-F1
#
_entry.id   AF-A0AAU2RQY8-F1
#
_cell.length_a   1.000
_cell.length_b   1.000
_cell.length_c   1.000
_cell.angle_alpha   90.00
_cell.angle_beta   90.00
_cell.angle_gamma   90.00
#
_symmetry.space_group_name_H-M   'P 1'
#
loop_
_entity.id
_entity.type
_entity.pdbx_description
1 polymer ?
#
loop_
_entity_poly.entity_id
_entity_poly.type
_entity_poly.pdbx_seq_one_letter_code
_entity_poly.pdbx_strand_id
1 'polypeptide(L)'
;MDSRISRIRSKLAKVPYQVRRSHSMGAERHAFRVGPRISSAQADVFEGEHHIELPSAYRKFLVELGGSGAGPFYGLLPLAECRLYTMDRQPPDGTPRGFHHVDHPEALQGDLFLHIIEMGCTDLCLIGVTGPLTGRVLTGNADGFWPPNVSSAQDFLSWYERWLDHMRDGKDNDALGLISPAIVASAPWGPRARARKTLWPQAAEC
;
A
#
# COMPACT_ATOMS: atom_id res chain seq x y z
N MET A 1 -15.72 7.06 17.01
CA MET A 1 -14.76 7.47 15.96
C MET A 1 -13.37 7.07 16.43
N ASP A 2 -12.63 6.31 15.63
CA ASP A 2 -11.25 5.93 15.96
C ASP A 2 -10.39 7.19 16.11
N SER A 3 -9.67 7.31 17.23
CA SER A 3 -8.85 8.49 17.53
C SER A 3 -7.83 8.80 16.42
N ARG A 4 -7.35 7.78 15.70
CA ARG A 4 -6.38 7.94 14.61
C ARG A 4 -7.01 8.60 13.38
N ILE A 5 -8.22 8.16 12.99
CA ILE A 5 -8.96 8.74 11.86
C ILE A 5 -9.26 10.23 12.13
N SER A 6 -9.69 10.57 13.34
CA SER A 6 -9.92 11.97 13.73
C SER A 6 -8.65 12.82 13.67
N ARG A 7 -7.50 12.30 14.12
CA ARG A 7 -6.21 13.00 14.00
C ARG A 7 -5.80 13.21 12.56
N ILE A 8 -5.86 12.18 11.73
CA ILE A 8 -5.54 12.25 10.29
C ILE A 8 -6.43 13.29 9.60
N ARG A 9 -7.74 13.27 9.87
CA ARG A 9 -8.68 14.28 9.35
C ARG A 9 -8.28 15.70 9.74
N SER A 10 -7.93 15.91 11.01
CA SER A 10 -7.47 17.22 11.47
C SER A 10 -6.16 17.64 10.81
N LYS A 11 -5.23 16.70 10.56
CA LYS A 11 -3.96 16.99 9.91
C LYS A 11 -4.19 17.38 8.44
N LEU A 12 -4.99 16.63 7.69
CA LEU A 12 -5.35 16.96 6.29
C LEU A 12 -5.94 18.37 6.16
N ALA A 13 -6.81 18.77 7.08
CA ALA A 13 -7.39 20.11 7.08
C ALA A 13 -6.38 21.23 7.39
N LYS A 14 -5.29 20.92 8.12
CA LYS A 14 -4.32 21.91 8.61
C LYS A 14 -3.09 22.04 7.71
N VAL A 15 -2.61 20.94 7.13
CA VAL A 15 -1.36 20.88 6.33
C VAL A 15 -1.33 21.93 5.21
N PRO A 16 -2.39 22.16 4.41
CA PRO A 16 -2.37 23.15 3.32
C PRO A 16 -2.00 24.57 3.75
N TYR A 17 -2.28 24.92 5.00
CA TYR A 17 -2.12 26.26 5.56
C TYR A 17 -0.84 26.41 6.41
N GLN A 18 0.00 25.37 6.47
CA GLN A 18 1.25 25.43 7.23
C GLN A 18 2.30 26.20 6.43
N VAL A 19 2.85 27.25 7.04
CA VAL A 19 3.84 28.14 6.41
C VAL A 19 5.10 27.40 5.97
N ARG A 20 5.51 26.37 6.73
CA ARG A 20 6.74 25.59 6.48
C ARG A 20 6.50 24.29 5.73
N ARG A 21 5.30 24.08 5.15
CA ARG A 21 5.00 22.79 4.52
C ARG A 21 5.87 22.51 3.31
N SER A 22 6.07 21.23 3.04
CA SER A 22 6.60 20.80 1.75
C SER A 22 5.55 20.96 0.64
N HIS A 23 6.05 21.06 -0.59
CA HIS A 23 5.27 21.11 -1.82
C HIS A 23 5.71 19.96 -2.73
N SER A 24 5.35 18.73 -2.36
CA SER A 24 5.67 17.53 -3.13
C SER A 24 5.15 17.63 -4.55
N MET A 25 5.88 17.03 -5.49
CA MET A 25 5.39 16.86 -6.86
C MET A 25 4.04 16.14 -6.86
N GLY A 26 3.07 16.63 -7.65
CA GLY A 26 1.74 16.02 -7.77
C GLY A 26 0.74 16.46 -6.71
N ALA A 27 1.19 17.14 -5.64
CA ALA A 27 0.30 17.61 -4.57
C ALA A 27 -0.74 18.63 -5.05
N GLU A 28 -0.49 19.32 -6.16
CA GLU A 28 -1.44 20.19 -6.84
C GLU A 28 -2.66 19.45 -7.40
N ARG A 29 -2.54 18.16 -7.74
CA ARG A 29 -3.67 17.37 -8.26
C ARG A 29 -4.74 17.12 -7.20
N HIS A 30 -4.32 16.78 -5.98
CA HIS A 30 -5.23 16.45 -4.90
C HIS A 30 -5.44 17.59 -3.88
N ALA A 31 -4.53 18.57 -3.79
CA ALA A 31 -4.60 19.72 -2.89
C ALA A 31 -4.92 19.35 -1.42
N PHE A 32 -4.34 18.23 -0.94
CA PHE A 32 -4.64 17.55 0.34
C PHE A 32 -6.13 17.24 0.60
N ARG A 33 -6.94 17.14 -0.45
CA ARG A 33 -8.33 16.68 -0.38
C ARG A 33 -8.38 15.19 -0.64
N VAL A 34 -9.04 14.47 0.27
CA VAL A 34 -9.42 13.07 0.04
C VAL A 34 -10.67 13.02 -0.83
N GLY A 35 -10.72 12.04 -1.72
CA GLY A 35 -11.89 11.74 -2.54
C GLY A 35 -13.05 11.16 -1.72
N PRO A 36 -14.17 10.82 -2.39
CA PRO A 36 -15.33 10.22 -1.74
C PRO A 36 -14.95 8.96 -0.96
N ARG A 37 -15.61 8.74 0.18
CA ARG A 37 -15.51 7.47 0.92
C ARG A 37 -16.11 6.36 0.09
N ILE A 38 -15.55 5.17 0.19
CA ILE A 38 -16.23 3.97 -0.31
C ILE A 38 -17.13 3.42 0.79
N SER A 39 -18.23 2.78 0.41
CA SER A 39 -19.07 2.02 1.34
C SER A 39 -18.39 0.72 1.74
N SER A 40 -18.79 0.15 2.88
CA SER A 40 -18.35 -1.20 3.29
C SER A 40 -18.68 -2.24 2.22
N ALA A 41 -19.85 -2.13 1.57
CA ALA A 41 -20.27 -3.03 0.50
C ALA A 41 -19.38 -2.93 -0.75
N GLN A 42 -18.91 -1.74 -1.12
CA GLN A 42 -17.93 -1.58 -2.20
C GLN A 42 -16.59 -2.23 -1.85
N ALA A 43 -16.17 -2.15 -0.58
CA ALA A 43 -14.97 -2.85 -0.13
C ALA A 43 -15.17 -4.37 -0.17
N ASP A 44 -16.34 -4.89 0.25
CA ASP A 44 -16.68 -6.32 0.21
C ASP A 44 -16.68 -6.85 -1.23
N VAL A 45 -17.23 -6.08 -2.18
CA VAL A 45 -17.23 -6.45 -3.61
C VAL A 45 -15.80 -6.54 -4.13
N PHE A 46 -14.97 -5.53 -3.87
CA PHE A 46 -13.58 -5.53 -4.31
C PHE A 46 -12.79 -6.72 -3.72
N GLU A 47 -12.94 -6.99 -2.41
CA GLU A 47 -12.34 -8.14 -1.75
C GLU A 47 -12.79 -9.48 -2.37
N GLY A 48 -14.09 -9.59 -2.69
CA GLY A 48 -14.67 -10.77 -3.33
C GLY A 48 -14.18 -11.00 -4.76
N GLU A 49 -14.16 -9.95 -5.59
CA GLU A 49 -13.71 -9.99 -6.99
C GLU A 49 -12.23 -10.34 -7.11
N HIS A 50 -11.40 -9.82 -6.20
CA HIS A 50 -9.95 -10.04 -6.20
C HIS A 50 -9.49 -11.18 -5.29
N HIS A 51 -10.42 -11.86 -4.60
CA HIS A 51 -10.14 -12.96 -3.67
C HIS A 51 -9.11 -12.62 -2.59
N ILE A 52 -9.23 -11.42 -2.01
CA ILE A 52 -8.31 -10.89 -1.00
C ILE A 52 -9.06 -10.32 0.19
N GLU A 53 -8.35 -10.06 1.30
CA GLU A 53 -8.85 -9.27 2.42
C GLU A 53 -8.02 -7.98 2.52
N LEU A 54 -8.67 -6.81 2.48
CA LEU A 54 -7.97 -5.55 2.64
C LEU A 54 -7.45 -5.42 4.08
N PRO A 55 -6.20 -4.95 4.28
CA PRO A 55 -5.69 -4.71 5.62
C PRO A 55 -6.60 -3.77 6.40
N SER A 56 -6.98 -4.17 7.62
CA SER A 56 -8.02 -3.50 8.41
C SER A 56 -7.82 -1.98 8.56
N ALA A 57 -6.58 -1.52 8.72
CA ALA A 57 -6.22 -0.11 8.81
C ALA A 57 -6.48 0.66 7.50
N TYR A 58 -6.18 0.05 6.35
CA TYR A 58 -6.42 0.63 5.03
C TYR A 58 -7.91 0.63 4.70
N ARG A 59 -8.60 -0.51 4.91
CA ARG A 59 -10.05 -0.61 4.74
C ARG A 59 -10.81 0.45 5.55
N LYS A 60 -10.43 0.63 6.81
CA LYS A 60 -11.00 1.67 7.68
C LYS A 60 -10.79 3.08 7.12
N PHE A 61 -9.61 3.38 6.59
CA PHE A 61 -9.33 4.68 5.96
C PHE A 61 -10.27 4.95 4.78
N LEU A 62 -10.43 3.97 3.90
CA LEU A 62 -11.27 4.10 2.69
C LEU A 62 -12.74 4.37 3.05
N VAL A 63 -13.25 3.70 4.10
CA VAL A 63 -14.65 3.81 4.54
C VAL A 63 -14.92 5.06 5.39
N GLU A 64 -14.01 5.43 6.29
CA GLU A 64 -14.26 6.51 7.26
C GLU A 64 -13.71 7.88 6.82
N LEU A 65 -12.75 7.92 5.90
CA LEU A 65 -12.06 9.15 5.52
C LEU A 65 -12.23 9.47 4.03
N GLY A 66 -11.75 8.62 3.14
CA GLY A 66 -11.85 8.82 1.69
C GLY A 66 -11.12 7.73 0.90
N GLY A 67 -11.66 7.40 -0.27
CA GLY A 67 -11.21 6.28 -1.10
C GLY A 67 -10.10 6.59 -2.10
N SER A 68 -9.65 7.85 -2.18
CA SER A 68 -8.63 8.32 -3.14
C SER A 68 -8.13 9.72 -2.76
N GLY A 69 -7.29 10.34 -3.59
CA GLY A 69 -6.89 11.74 -3.47
C GLY A 69 -5.67 11.91 -2.58
N ALA A 70 -5.75 12.75 -1.54
CA ALA A 70 -4.58 13.12 -0.75
C ALA A 70 -3.66 11.94 -0.37
N GLY A 71 -2.42 12.01 -0.83
CA GLY A 71 -1.36 11.04 -0.54
C GLY A 71 -0.04 11.57 -1.11
N PRO A 72 1.08 10.87 -0.89
CA PRO A 72 2.32 11.13 -1.62
C PRO A 72 2.10 11.19 -3.14
N PHE A 73 2.95 11.93 -3.85
CA PHE A 73 2.92 12.09 -5.32
C PHE A 73 1.57 12.59 -5.85
N TYR A 74 1.01 11.89 -6.84
CA TYR A 74 -0.28 12.22 -7.43
C TYR A 74 -1.46 11.77 -6.56
N GLY A 75 -1.18 11.08 -5.45
CA GLY A 75 -2.16 10.72 -4.44
C GLY A 75 -2.60 9.26 -4.50
N LEU A 76 -3.48 8.92 -3.56
CA LEU A 76 -4.09 7.61 -3.46
C LEU A 76 -4.99 7.35 -4.67
N LEU A 77 -4.80 6.18 -5.29
CA LEU A 77 -5.64 5.69 -6.36
C LEU A 77 -7.06 5.38 -5.83
N PRO A 78 -8.11 5.62 -6.62
CA PRO A 78 -9.42 5.02 -6.38
C PRO A 78 -9.29 3.50 -6.28
N LEU A 79 -10.04 2.88 -5.36
CA LEU A 79 -9.96 1.42 -5.13
C LEU A 79 -10.14 0.59 -6.42
N ALA A 80 -11.00 1.04 -7.33
CA ALA A 80 -11.24 0.38 -8.62
C ALA A 80 -10.06 0.46 -9.60
N GLU A 81 -9.11 1.36 -9.39
CA GLU A 81 -7.90 1.50 -10.21
C GLU A 81 -6.69 0.80 -9.58
N CYS A 82 -6.81 0.37 -8.32
CA CYS A 82 -5.77 -0.38 -7.65
C CYS A 82 -5.56 -1.74 -8.34
N ARG A 83 -4.30 -2.11 -8.54
CA ARG A 83 -3.91 -3.36 -9.21
C ARG A 83 -3.09 -4.23 -8.29
N LEU A 84 -3.18 -5.54 -8.49
CA LEU A 84 -2.43 -6.51 -7.70
C LEU A 84 -1.11 -6.87 -8.37
N TYR A 85 -0.09 -6.96 -7.55
CA TYR A 85 1.27 -7.32 -7.94
C TYR A 85 1.80 -8.45 -7.06
N THR A 86 2.74 -9.20 -7.61
CA THR A 86 3.56 -10.19 -6.92
C THR A 86 5.01 -9.74 -6.95
N MET A 87 5.72 -9.90 -5.84
CA MET A 87 7.14 -9.58 -5.76
C MET A 87 7.97 -10.70 -6.40
N ASP A 88 8.93 -10.34 -7.24
CA ASP A 88 9.78 -11.30 -7.92
C ASP A 88 10.75 -11.98 -6.95
N ARG A 89 11.34 -13.11 -7.38
CA ARG A 89 12.45 -13.71 -6.64
C ARG A 89 13.66 -12.81 -6.73
N GLN A 90 14.43 -12.76 -5.64
CA GLN A 90 15.73 -12.13 -5.64
C GLN A 90 16.63 -12.78 -6.69
N PRO A 91 17.13 -12.02 -7.69
CA PRO A 91 18.09 -12.52 -8.66
C PRO A 91 19.35 -13.07 -8.00
N PRO A 92 19.96 -14.17 -8.51
CA PRO A 92 21.16 -14.77 -7.93
C PRO A 92 22.39 -13.87 -7.93
N ASP A 93 22.45 -12.91 -8.85
CA ASP A 93 23.53 -11.94 -8.99
C ASP A 93 23.42 -10.75 -8.03
N GLY A 94 22.37 -10.71 -7.20
CA GLY A 94 22.14 -9.66 -6.22
C GLY A 94 21.56 -8.37 -6.80
N THR A 95 21.22 -8.32 -8.09
CA THR A 95 20.49 -7.18 -8.68
C THR A 95 19.13 -7.00 -8.00
N PRO A 96 18.57 -5.79 -7.95
CA PRO A 96 17.30 -5.60 -7.26
C PRO A 96 16.16 -6.35 -7.95
N ARG A 97 15.23 -6.88 -7.14
CA ARG A 97 14.05 -7.58 -7.63
C ARG A 97 12.91 -6.62 -7.94
N GLY A 98 12.12 -6.97 -8.94
CA GLY A 98 10.96 -6.21 -9.38
C GLY A 98 9.64 -6.71 -8.82
N PHE A 99 8.58 -6.30 -9.52
CA PHE A 99 7.21 -6.72 -9.29
C PHE A 99 6.51 -6.93 -10.62
N HIS A 100 5.78 -8.04 -10.72
CA HIS A 100 4.89 -8.28 -11.83
C HIS A 100 3.44 -8.08 -11.43
N HIS A 101 2.63 -7.55 -12.36
CA HIS A 101 1.17 -7.62 -12.24
C HIS A 101 0.75 -9.09 -12.13
N VAL A 102 -0.27 -9.42 -11.33
CA VAL A 102 -0.70 -10.81 -11.11
C VAL A 102 -1.06 -11.57 -12.39
N ASP A 103 -1.51 -10.86 -13.43
CA ASP A 103 -1.85 -11.45 -14.74
C ASP A 103 -0.65 -11.60 -15.69
N HIS A 104 0.56 -11.19 -15.28
CA HIS A 104 1.74 -11.31 -16.12
C HIS A 104 2.17 -12.78 -16.26
N PRO A 105 2.63 -13.24 -17.44
CA PRO A 105 3.06 -14.64 -17.63
C PRO A 105 4.19 -15.09 -16.69
N GLU A 106 5.04 -14.15 -16.29
CA GLU A 106 6.17 -14.39 -15.37
C GLU A 106 5.82 -14.14 -13.90
N ALA A 107 4.57 -13.75 -13.60
CA ALA A 107 4.12 -13.52 -12.23
C ALA A 107 4.24 -14.79 -11.40
N LEU A 108 4.85 -14.65 -10.23
CA LEU A 108 5.00 -15.76 -9.31
C LEU A 108 3.75 -15.94 -8.48
N GLN A 109 3.33 -17.19 -8.28
CA GLN A 109 2.35 -17.47 -7.23
C GLN A 109 2.99 -17.23 -5.86
N GLY A 110 2.53 -16.18 -5.18
CA GLY A 110 3.14 -15.69 -3.95
C GLY A 110 2.26 -14.68 -3.22
N ASP A 111 2.89 -13.91 -2.34
CA ASP A 111 2.20 -12.88 -1.59
C ASP A 111 1.74 -11.74 -2.51
N LEU A 112 0.55 -11.21 -2.23
CA LEU A 112 -0.12 -10.19 -3.01
C LEU A 112 0.11 -8.81 -2.41
N PHE A 113 0.34 -7.87 -3.31
CA PHE A 113 0.58 -6.47 -3.00
C PHE A 113 -0.36 -5.60 -3.82
N LEU A 114 -1.07 -4.68 -3.17
CA LEU A 114 -2.00 -3.79 -3.83
C LEU A 114 -1.32 -2.45 -4.12
N HIS A 115 -1.36 -2.02 -5.38
CA HIS A 115 -0.86 -0.72 -5.81
C HIS A 115 -1.83 0.39 -5.43
N ILE A 116 -1.38 1.33 -4.59
CA ILE A 116 -2.25 2.30 -3.91
C ILE A 116 -1.94 3.77 -4.22
N ILE A 117 -0.82 4.10 -4.85
CA ILE A 117 -0.45 5.50 -5.20
C ILE A 117 0.09 5.55 -6.62
N GLU A 118 -0.36 6.54 -7.39
CA GLU A 118 0.24 6.87 -8.67
C GLU A 118 1.57 7.63 -8.45
N MET A 119 2.70 6.98 -8.77
CA MET A 119 4.05 7.60 -8.69
C MET A 119 4.65 7.90 -10.07
N GLY A 120 3.98 7.47 -11.15
CA GLY A 120 4.47 7.57 -12.53
C GLY A 120 5.45 6.45 -12.92
N CYS A 121 5.62 6.22 -14.22
CA CYS A 121 6.53 5.23 -14.80
C CYS A 121 6.35 3.81 -14.22
N THR A 122 7.45 3.13 -13.89
CA THR A 122 7.47 1.78 -13.32
C THR A 122 7.66 1.77 -11.80
N ASP A 123 7.60 2.94 -11.14
CA ASP A 123 7.69 3.03 -9.69
C ASP A 123 6.32 2.75 -9.05
N LEU A 124 6.33 1.94 -7.98
CA LEU A 124 5.14 1.43 -7.31
C LEU A 124 5.14 1.81 -5.83
N CYS A 125 4.01 2.33 -5.32
CA CYS A 125 3.70 2.28 -3.90
C CYS A 125 2.66 1.21 -3.65
N LEU A 126 3.02 0.23 -2.83
CA LEU A 126 2.24 -0.95 -2.60
C LEU A 126 1.88 -1.07 -1.12
N ILE A 127 0.77 -1.74 -0.82
CA ILE A 127 0.46 -2.26 0.51
C ILE A 127 0.40 -3.79 0.44
N GLY A 128 1.05 -4.47 1.39
CA GLY A 128 0.93 -5.93 1.50
C GLY A 128 -0.51 -6.33 1.85
N VAL A 129 -1.05 -7.28 1.09
CA VAL A 129 -2.44 -7.78 1.26
C VAL A 129 -2.42 -9.19 1.86
N THR A 130 -1.47 -10.01 1.45
CA THR A 130 -1.27 -11.35 2.02
C THR A 130 0.16 -11.53 2.53
N GLY A 131 0.36 -12.58 3.32
CA GLY A 131 1.68 -12.95 3.81
C GLY A 131 2.19 -12.06 4.96
N PRO A 132 3.50 -12.14 5.27
CA PRO A 132 4.08 -11.51 6.46
C PRO A 132 4.12 -9.97 6.40
N LEU A 133 3.93 -9.38 5.22
CA LEU A 133 3.92 -7.93 5.02
C LEU A 133 2.50 -7.33 4.99
N THR A 134 1.48 -8.11 5.34
CA THR A 134 0.08 -7.65 5.36
C THR A 134 -0.06 -6.35 6.16
N GLY A 135 -0.64 -5.32 5.53
CA GLY A 135 -0.85 -3.99 6.10
C GLY A 135 0.35 -3.05 6.07
N ARG A 136 1.54 -3.53 5.69
CA ARG A 136 2.76 -2.71 5.56
C ARG A 136 2.79 -2.04 4.20
N VAL A 137 3.16 -0.76 4.19
CA VAL A 137 3.40 -0.01 2.95
C VAL A 137 4.85 -0.15 2.54
N LEU A 138 5.09 -0.35 1.25
CA LEU A 138 6.40 -0.47 0.65
C LEU A 138 6.45 0.29 -0.67
N THR A 139 7.64 0.72 -1.06
CA THR A 139 7.90 1.27 -2.39
C THR A 139 8.82 0.32 -3.15
N GLY A 140 8.72 0.31 -4.47
CA GLY A 140 9.58 -0.48 -5.34
C GLY A 140 9.53 -0.02 -6.78
N ASN A 141 10.33 -0.65 -7.63
CA ASN A 141 10.27 -0.50 -9.07
C ASN A 141 9.84 -1.82 -9.72
N ALA A 142 8.92 -1.77 -10.69
CA ALA A 142 8.40 -2.96 -11.36
C ALA A 142 9.51 -3.73 -12.09
N ASP A 143 10.46 -3.03 -12.70
CA ASP A 143 11.57 -3.62 -13.46
C ASP A 143 12.78 -3.99 -12.57
N GLY A 144 12.71 -3.76 -11.27
CA GLY A 144 13.82 -4.01 -10.35
C GLY A 144 15.01 -3.06 -10.53
N PHE A 145 14.80 -1.84 -11.04
CA PHE A 145 15.88 -0.85 -11.18
C PHE A 145 16.48 -0.43 -9.83
N TRP A 146 15.68 -0.45 -8.77
CA TRP A 146 16.09 -0.20 -7.39
C TRP A 146 15.30 -1.10 -6.41
N PRO A 147 15.87 -1.44 -5.24
CA PRO A 147 15.33 -2.49 -4.39
C PRO A 147 14.05 -2.07 -3.67
N PRO A 148 13.10 -2.99 -3.46
CA PRO A 148 11.92 -2.70 -2.66
C PRO A 148 12.29 -2.21 -1.26
N ASN A 149 11.63 -1.16 -0.78
CA ASN A 149 11.82 -0.58 0.54
C ASN A 149 10.52 -0.68 1.36
N VAL A 150 10.58 -1.42 2.47
CA VAL A 150 9.42 -1.58 3.36
C VAL A 150 9.44 -0.48 4.43
N SER A 151 8.35 0.27 4.54
CA SER A 151 8.21 1.28 5.59
C SER A 151 8.27 0.65 6.98
N SER A 152 8.95 1.30 7.92
CA SER A 152 8.97 0.92 9.32
C SER A 152 7.64 1.13 10.05
N ALA A 153 6.68 1.83 9.45
CA ALA A 153 5.32 1.93 9.98
C ALA A 153 4.64 0.56 9.97
N GLN A 154 3.97 0.22 11.08
CA GLN A 154 3.37 -1.12 11.26
C GLN A 154 2.08 -1.32 10.47
N ASP A 155 1.39 -0.23 10.12
CA ASP A 155 0.16 -0.27 9.34
C ASP A 155 0.01 0.99 8.46
N PHE A 156 -0.98 0.96 7.56
CA PHE A 156 -1.32 2.06 6.66
C PHE A 156 -1.60 3.38 7.40
N LEU A 157 -2.38 3.36 8.48
CA LEU A 157 -2.75 4.59 9.19
C LEU A 157 -1.52 5.26 9.83
N SER A 158 -0.60 4.47 10.39
CA SER A 158 0.64 4.97 10.97
C SER A 158 1.58 5.53 9.89
N TRP A 159 1.61 4.88 8.73
CA TRP A 159 2.35 5.36 7.57
C TRP A 159 1.79 6.69 7.04
N TYR A 160 0.47 6.78 6.87
CA TYR A 160 -0.21 7.96 6.37
C TYR A 160 -0.12 9.15 7.35
N GLU A 161 -0.28 8.87 8.65
CA GLU A 161 -0.12 9.89 9.69
C GLU A 161 1.30 10.46 9.74
N ARG A 162 2.33 9.62 9.53
CA ARG A 162 3.73 10.03 9.43
C ARG A 162 3.98 10.90 8.20
N TRP A 163 3.42 10.54 7.04
CA TRP A 163 3.52 11.37 5.84
C TRP A 163 2.98 12.78 6.10
N LEU A 164 1.80 12.91 6.72
CA LEU A 164 1.23 14.22 7.05
C LEU A 164 2.11 15.02 8.03
N ASP A 165 2.76 14.37 8.99
CA ASP A 165 3.70 15.03 9.89
C ASP A 165 4.95 15.53 9.14
N HIS A 166 5.49 14.75 8.20
CA HIS A 166 6.60 15.19 7.35
C HIS A 166 6.21 16.36 6.46
N MET A 167 5.03 16.31 5.84
CA MET A 167 4.49 17.41 5.03
C MET A 167 4.35 18.69 5.85
N ARG A 168 3.81 18.61 7.07
CA ARG A 168 3.67 19.74 7.99
C ARG A 168 5.03 20.35 8.35
N ASP A 169 6.01 19.50 8.61
CA ASP A 169 7.33 19.90 9.10
C ASP A 169 8.29 20.37 8.00
N GLY A 170 7.88 20.30 6.72
CA GLY A 170 8.74 20.64 5.58
C GLY A 170 9.84 19.60 5.34
N LYS A 171 9.60 18.35 5.75
CA LYS A 171 10.56 17.24 5.69
C LYS A 171 10.20 16.19 4.64
N ASP A 172 9.28 16.51 3.74
CA ASP A 172 9.01 15.62 2.63
C ASP A 172 10.21 15.51 1.70
N ASN A 173 10.44 14.34 1.14
CA ASN A 173 11.53 14.11 0.19
C ASN A 173 10.94 14.03 -1.21
N ASP A 174 11.37 14.95 -2.07
CA ASP A 174 10.95 15.08 -3.46
C ASP A 174 11.26 13.83 -4.32
N ALA A 175 12.08 12.90 -3.81
CA ALA A 175 12.53 11.68 -4.49
C ALA A 175 12.13 10.38 -3.76
N LEU A 176 10.89 10.23 -3.29
CA LEU A 176 10.39 8.99 -2.63
C LEU A 176 10.97 8.66 -1.25
N GLY A 177 11.82 9.51 -0.67
CA GLY A 177 12.22 9.33 0.73
C GLY A 177 11.15 9.80 1.70
N LEU A 178 9.99 9.13 1.72
CA LEU A 178 9.28 8.99 2.98
C LEU A 178 10.29 8.31 3.92
N ILE A 179 11.07 9.11 4.66
CA ILE A 179 12.21 8.66 5.47
C ILE A 179 11.67 7.77 6.57
N SER A 180 11.41 6.52 6.20
CA SER A 180 11.39 5.38 7.07
C SER A 180 12.82 4.86 6.97
N PRO A 181 13.53 4.63 8.10
CA PRO A 181 14.77 3.87 8.02
C PRO A 181 14.48 2.59 7.24
N ALA A 182 15.22 2.36 6.17
CA ALA A 182 15.04 1.21 5.32
C ALA A 182 15.19 -0.04 6.18
N ILE A 183 14.12 -0.82 6.35
CA ILE A 183 14.32 -2.24 6.57
C ILE A 183 14.55 -2.78 5.17
N VAL A 184 15.83 -2.83 4.77
CA VAL A 184 16.23 -3.63 3.60
C VAL A 184 15.73 -5.03 3.91
N ALA A 185 14.82 -5.55 3.10
CA ALA A 185 14.36 -6.93 3.20
C ALA A 185 15.50 -7.86 2.76
N SER A 186 16.53 -7.97 3.59
CA SER A 186 17.76 -8.76 3.40
C SER A 186 17.70 -10.13 4.09
N ALA A 187 16.62 -10.44 4.82
CA ALA A 187 16.49 -11.74 5.47
C ALA A 187 16.15 -12.84 4.44
N PRO A 188 16.82 -14.02 4.50
CA PRO A 188 16.37 -15.20 3.78
C PRO A 188 15.16 -15.77 4.53
N TRP A 189 13.95 -15.53 3.99
CA TRP A 189 12.71 -15.98 4.63
C TRP A 189 12.55 -17.50 4.43
N GLY A 190 12.57 -18.24 5.55
CA GLY A 190 12.52 -19.69 5.64
C GLY A 190 11.17 -20.33 5.23
N PRO A 191 11.04 -21.68 5.35
CA PRO A 191 10.05 -22.45 4.61
C PRO A 191 8.59 -22.07 4.90
N ARG A 192 7.87 -21.94 3.79
CA ARG A 192 6.45 -21.58 3.61
C ARG A 192 5.52 -22.32 4.58
N ALA A 193 4.60 -21.59 5.20
CA ALA A 193 3.42 -22.18 5.83
C ALA A 193 2.61 -22.90 4.75
N ARG A 194 2.40 -24.21 4.91
CA ARG A 194 1.52 -24.99 4.04
C ARG A 194 0.09 -24.50 4.26
N ALA A 195 -0.61 -24.17 3.18
CA ALA A 195 -2.05 -24.00 3.19
C ALA A 195 -2.69 -25.24 3.84
N ARG A 196 -3.55 -25.03 4.84
CA ARG A 196 -4.39 -26.10 5.38
C ARG A 196 -5.24 -26.63 4.23
N LYS A 197 -5.03 -27.89 3.84
CA LYS A 197 -5.99 -28.63 3.02
C LYS A 197 -7.26 -28.78 3.85
N THR A 198 -8.31 -28.08 3.48
CA THR A 198 -9.66 -28.39 3.95
C THR A 198 -10.03 -29.75 3.36
N LEU A 199 -10.04 -30.79 4.21
CA LEU A 199 -10.59 -32.10 3.88
C LEU A 199 -12.11 -31.95 3.85
N TRP A 200 -12.69 -32.04 2.66
CA TRP A 200 -14.13 -32.22 2.48
C TRP A 200 -14.48 -33.68 2.82
N PRO A 201 -15.47 -33.96 3.69
CA PRO A 201 -15.95 -35.32 3.86
C PRO A 201 -16.84 -35.72 2.67
N GLN A 202 -16.39 -36.74 1.94
CA GLN A 202 -17.22 -37.49 0.99
C GLN A 202 -18.27 -38.34 1.72
N ALA A 203 -19.44 -38.41 1.09
CA ALA A 203 -20.48 -39.44 1.16
C ALA A 203 -21.40 -39.51 2.40
N ALA A 204 -22.70 -39.40 2.12
CA ALA A 204 -23.68 -40.38 2.57
C ALA A 204 -24.76 -40.51 1.46
N GLU A 205 -24.64 -41.55 0.65
CA GLU A 205 -25.76 -42.17 -0.05
C GLU A 205 -26.66 -42.86 0.97
N CYS A 206 -27.98 -42.62 0.90
CA CYS A 206 -29.08 -43.49 1.30
C CYS A 206 -30.31 -43.08 0.51
#